data_AF-A0A2E5EV49-F1
#
_entry.id   AF-A0A2E5EV49-F1
#
_cell.length_a   1.000
_cell.length_b   1.000
_cell.length_c   1.000
_cell.angle_alpha   90.00
_cell.angle_beta   90.00
_cell.angle_gamma   90.00
#
_symmetry.space_group_name_H-M   'P 1'
#
loop_
_entity.id
_entity.type
_entity.pdbx_description
1 polymer ?
#
loop_
_entity_poly.entity_id
_entity_poly.type
_entity_poly.pdbx_seq_one_letter_code
_entity_poly.pdbx_strand_id
1 'polypeptide(L)'
;MALSLSGSNTGDLPAHLSKQPDQVLDIDSILNQIKVLSKKKPQGLSLTGGEPLLQVDALAQLLPAITVPVTLFSNGTLPDRIGDLIQFLAHICLTYTPGFQDDFLMSMAACMAHPSTAICYQVPATFNLEDLIWLAKSMAEINPSFPLIIQPATPFSGRPYKSKVPDIHKAYQVVSPYVNTIWVRPDISHLLHDLWG
;
A
#
# COMPACT_ATOMS: atom_id res chain seq x y z
N MET A 1 14.32 5.00 3.96
CA MET A 1 13.48 4.28 2.96
C MET A 1 13.53 2.80 3.29
N ALA A 2 12.41 2.18 3.65
CA ALA A 2 12.36 0.73 3.93
C ALA A 2 12.01 -0.01 2.63
N LEU A 3 13.02 -0.46 1.90
CA LEU A 3 12.85 -1.36 0.76
C LEU A 3 12.55 -2.77 1.31
N SER A 4 11.28 -3.17 1.31
CA SER A 4 10.92 -4.57 1.57
C SER A 4 10.90 -5.33 0.25
N LEU A 5 11.74 -6.36 0.13
CA LEU A 5 11.85 -7.21 -1.05
C LEU A 5 11.75 -8.68 -0.60
N SER A 6 10.64 -9.34 -0.93
CA SER A 6 10.45 -10.76 -0.65
C SER A 6 11.18 -11.62 -1.69
N GLY A 7 12.26 -12.26 -1.26
CA GLY A 7 12.91 -13.35 -1.99
C GLY A 7 13.06 -14.56 -1.06
N SER A 8 12.41 -15.67 -1.39
CA SER A 8 12.43 -16.90 -0.58
C SER A 8 13.78 -17.59 -0.65
N ASN A 9 14.46 -17.73 0.48
CA ASN A 9 15.17 -18.97 0.84
C ASN A 9 15.51 -19.05 2.33
N THR A 10 15.30 -20.26 2.86
CA THR A 10 15.83 -20.91 4.08
C THR A 10 15.45 -20.40 5.47
N GLY A 11 15.20 -21.38 6.34
CA GLY A 11 15.01 -21.20 7.78
C GLY A 11 16.19 -20.56 8.49
N ASP A 12 15.98 -20.32 9.78
CA ASP A 12 16.63 -19.34 10.66
C ASP A 12 16.11 -17.91 10.44
N LEU A 13 15.41 -17.40 11.46
CA LEU A 13 14.92 -16.02 11.59
C LEU A 13 15.97 -15.03 11.05
N PRO A 14 15.71 -14.32 9.92
CA PRO A 14 16.77 -13.51 9.34
C PRO A 14 16.88 -12.19 10.10
N ALA A 15 18.13 -11.81 10.42
CA ALA A 15 18.52 -10.59 11.12
C ALA A 15 18.01 -9.27 10.48
N HIS A 16 17.39 -9.31 9.30
CA HIS A 16 16.74 -8.17 8.63
C HIS A 16 15.51 -7.59 9.33
N LEU A 17 14.97 -8.28 10.36
CA LEU A 17 13.87 -7.77 11.19
C LEU A 17 14.35 -7.00 12.43
N SER A 18 15.67 -6.98 12.68
CA SER A 18 16.23 -5.97 13.58
C SER A 18 16.08 -4.61 12.91
N LYS A 19 15.59 -3.60 13.61
CA LYS A 19 15.61 -2.20 13.14
C LYS A 19 17.07 -1.83 12.87
N GLN A 20 17.53 -2.04 11.64
CA GLN A 20 18.78 -1.44 11.19
C GLN A 20 18.61 0.08 11.35
N PRO A 21 19.65 0.80 11.83
CA PRO A 21 19.59 2.25 11.91
C PRO A 21 19.17 2.81 10.55
N ASP A 22 18.39 3.90 10.55
CA ASP A 22 17.92 4.55 9.33
C ASP A 22 19.11 4.85 8.41
N GLN A 23 19.33 4.00 7.42
CA GLN A 23 20.38 4.20 6.45
C GLN A 23 19.82 5.15 5.40
N VAL A 24 20.36 6.37 5.37
CA VAL A 24 20.14 7.29 4.25
C VAL A 24 20.98 6.79 3.09
N LEU A 25 20.32 6.32 2.04
CA LEU A 25 20.94 5.89 0.79
C LEU A 25 20.74 6.99 -0.25
N ASP A 26 21.80 7.33 -0.98
CA ASP A 26 21.67 8.12 -2.20
C ASP A 26 21.03 7.30 -3.34
N ILE A 27 20.61 8.01 -4.39
CA ILE A 27 19.91 7.42 -5.54
C ILE A 27 20.77 6.37 -6.24
N ASP A 28 22.07 6.64 -6.43
CA ASP A 28 22.99 5.72 -7.10
C ASP A 28 23.16 4.42 -6.33
N SER A 29 23.22 4.51 -5.00
CA SER A 29 23.28 3.38 -4.08
C SER A 29 22.01 2.53 -4.19
N ILE A 30 20.83 3.16 -4.26
CA ILE A 30 19.56 2.45 -4.45
C ILE A 30 19.52 1.76 -5.82
N LEU A 31 19.90 2.44 -6.89
CA LEU A 31 19.93 1.87 -8.25
C LEU A 31 20.89 0.70 -8.36
N ASN A 32 22.06 0.79 -7.70
CA ASN A 32 23.01 -0.31 -7.64
C ASN A 32 22.43 -1.53 -6.90
N GLN A 33 21.72 -1.32 -5.79
CA GLN A 33 21.05 -2.41 -5.09
C GLN A 33 19.96 -3.05 -5.95
N ILE A 34 19.12 -2.24 -6.60
CA ILE A 34 18.10 -2.72 -7.54
C ILE A 34 18.76 -3.53 -8.66
N LYS A 35 19.89 -3.09 -9.21
CA LYS A 35 20.63 -3.80 -10.26
C LYS A 35 21.25 -5.11 -9.78
N VAL A 36 21.75 -5.16 -8.55
CA VAL A 36 22.26 -6.41 -7.94
C VAL A 36 21.12 -7.41 -7.78
N LEU A 37 19.97 -6.95 -7.30
CA LEU A 37 18.78 -7.77 -7.10
C LEU A 37 18.11 -8.14 -8.42
N SER A 38 18.22 -7.30 -9.46
CA SER A 38 17.65 -7.55 -10.77
C SER A 38 18.26 -8.75 -11.49
N LYS A 39 19.46 -9.19 -11.07
CA LYS A 39 20.03 -10.48 -11.48
C LYS A 39 19.11 -11.66 -11.15
N LYS A 40 18.22 -11.53 -10.15
CA LYS A 40 17.19 -12.50 -9.79
C LYS A 40 15.88 -12.32 -10.58
N LYS A 41 15.84 -11.40 -11.55
CA LYS A 41 14.68 -11.06 -12.40
C LYS A 41 13.40 -10.80 -11.59
N PRO A 42 13.41 -9.83 -10.66
CA PRO A 42 12.22 -9.43 -9.92
C PRO A 42 11.14 -8.97 -10.90
N GLN A 43 9.89 -9.33 -10.63
CA GLN A 43 8.75 -8.99 -11.47
C GLN A 43 8.23 -7.57 -11.23
N GLY A 44 8.66 -6.92 -10.15
CA GLY A 44 8.31 -5.54 -9.83
C GLY A 44 9.01 -5.03 -8.58
N LEU A 45 8.87 -3.73 -8.35
CA LEU A 45 9.34 -3.02 -7.18
C LEU A 45 8.13 -2.44 -6.44
N SER A 46 8.10 -2.56 -5.12
CA SER A 46 7.06 -1.93 -4.29
C SER A 46 7.66 -0.78 -3.48
N LEU A 47 7.08 0.41 -3.60
CA LEU A 47 7.36 1.56 -2.75
C LEU A 47 6.38 1.54 -1.59
N THR A 48 6.91 1.32 -0.39
CA THR A 48 6.16 1.22 0.88
C THR A 48 7.03 1.76 2.03
N GLY A 49 6.54 1.69 3.28
CA GLY A 49 7.24 2.13 4.48
C GLY A 49 6.42 3.15 5.27
N GLY A 50 7.01 4.32 5.57
CA GLY A 50 6.24 5.48 6.02
C GLY A 50 5.31 5.98 4.91
N GLU A 51 5.19 7.30 4.71
CA GLU A 51 4.49 7.82 3.53
C GLU A 51 5.49 8.10 2.40
N PRO A 52 5.51 7.31 1.30
CA PRO A 52 6.50 7.48 0.23
C PRO A 52 6.40 8.83 -0.47
N LEU A 53 5.21 9.43 -0.56
CA LEU A 53 4.99 10.72 -1.22
C LEU A 53 5.66 11.90 -0.49
N LEU A 54 6.15 11.71 0.75
CA LEU A 54 7.00 12.70 1.43
C LEU A 54 8.39 12.84 0.79
N GLN A 55 8.80 11.88 -0.05
CA GLN A 55 10.11 11.86 -0.71
C GLN A 55 9.98 12.02 -2.24
N VAL A 56 8.95 12.73 -2.69
CA VAL A 56 8.62 12.92 -4.11
C VAL A 56 9.82 13.36 -4.96
N ASP A 57 10.66 14.27 -4.48
CA ASP A 57 11.81 14.78 -5.24
C ASP A 57 12.86 13.69 -5.50
N ALA A 58 13.07 12.80 -4.53
CA ALA A 58 13.98 11.67 -4.69
C ALA A 58 13.36 10.58 -5.58
N LEU A 59 12.05 10.33 -5.44
CA LEU A 59 11.32 9.38 -6.27
C LEU A 59 11.26 9.83 -7.73
N ALA A 60 11.04 11.11 -7.99
CA ALA A 60 11.02 11.66 -9.35
C ALA A 60 12.36 11.50 -10.07
N GLN A 61 13.48 11.50 -9.33
CA GLN A 61 14.81 11.22 -9.88
C GLN A 61 15.06 9.70 -10.05
N LEU A 62 14.56 8.89 -9.12
CA LEU A 62 14.80 7.44 -9.10
C LEU A 62 13.96 6.68 -10.12
N LEU A 63 12.65 6.96 -10.19
CA LEU A 63 11.66 6.20 -10.95
C LEU A 63 11.97 6.11 -12.46
N PRO A 64 12.43 7.17 -13.14
CA PRO A 64 12.78 7.08 -14.56
C PRO A 64 13.89 6.07 -14.88
N ALA A 65 14.75 5.74 -13.91
CA ALA A 65 15.85 4.80 -14.08
C ALA A 65 15.46 3.34 -13.74
N ILE A 66 14.24 3.11 -13.24
CA ILE A 66 13.76 1.76 -12.90
C ILE A 66 13.09 1.12 -14.12
N THR A 67 13.52 -0.09 -14.46
CA THR A 67 13.06 -0.83 -15.66
C THR A 67 12.00 -1.89 -15.38
N VAL A 68 11.69 -2.14 -14.11
CA VAL A 68 10.65 -3.08 -13.68
C VAL A 68 9.38 -2.33 -13.26
N PRO A 69 8.19 -2.96 -13.35
CA PRO A 69 6.94 -2.36 -12.89
C PRO A 69 7.04 -1.87 -11.44
N VAL A 70 6.64 -0.62 -11.19
CA VAL A 70 6.66 -0.04 -9.85
C VAL A 70 5.24 0.06 -9.29
N THR A 71 5.06 -0.44 -8.07
CA THR A 71 3.82 -0.33 -7.30
C THR A 71 4.00 0.68 -6.18
N LEU A 72 3.12 1.68 -6.08
CA LEU A 72 3.09 2.62 -4.95
C LEU A 72 2.02 2.19 -3.94
N PHE A 73 2.40 2.11 -2.66
CA PHE A 73 1.49 2.05 -1.54
C PHE A 73 1.55 3.37 -0.77
N SER A 74 0.46 4.12 -0.74
CA SER A 74 0.36 5.42 -0.07
C SER A 74 -0.92 5.50 0.75
N ASN A 75 -0.94 6.35 1.79
CA ASN A 75 -2.15 6.68 2.53
C ASN A 75 -3.07 7.66 1.78
N GLY A 76 -2.64 8.20 0.63
CA GLY A 76 -3.43 9.12 -0.20
C GLY A 76 -3.67 10.49 0.44
N THR A 77 -2.85 10.94 1.39
CA THR A 77 -3.03 12.27 2.04
C THR A 77 -2.22 13.39 1.37
N LEU A 78 -1.61 13.14 0.21
CA LEU A 78 -0.73 14.09 -0.49
C LEU A 78 -1.08 14.17 -1.99
N PRO A 79 -2.25 14.75 -2.34
CA PRO A 79 -2.79 14.73 -3.70
C PRO A 79 -1.90 15.44 -4.72
N ASP A 80 -1.25 16.54 -4.34
CA ASP A 80 -0.36 17.26 -5.27
C ASP A 80 0.88 16.42 -5.63
N ARG A 81 1.36 15.59 -4.69
CA ARG A 81 2.60 14.83 -4.85
C ARG A 81 2.43 13.55 -5.64
N ILE A 82 1.25 12.93 -5.58
CA ILE A 82 1.01 11.72 -6.36
C ILE A 82 0.98 12.03 -7.86
N GLY A 83 0.40 13.19 -8.24
CA GLY A 83 0.31 13.64 -9.63
C GLY A 83 1.65 13.65 -10.36
N ASP A 84 2.72 14.08 -9.66
CA ASP A 84 4.08 14.14 -10.20
C ASP A 84 4.66 12.76 -10.58
N LEU A 85 4.17 11.69 -9.96
CA LEU A 85 4.74 10.35 -10.08
C LEU A 85 3.89 9.37 -10.87
N ILE A 86 2.58 9.63 -11.05
CA ILE A 86 1.60 8.67 -11.63
C ILE A 86 2.08 8.02 -12.93
N GLN A 87 2.71 8.79 -13.82
CA GLN A 87 3.18 8.29 -15.13
C GLN A 87 4.27 7.21 -15.05
N PHE A 88 4.98 7.11 -13.93
CA PHE A 88 6.03 6.12 -13.71
C PHE A 88 5.55 4.87 -12.96
N LEU A 89 4.31 4.87 -12.49
CA LEU A 89 3.76 3.81 -11.66
C LEU A 89 3.01 2.83 -12.57
N ALA A 90 3.26 1.54 -12.35
CA ALA A 90 2.48 0.48 -12.97
C ALA A 90 1.21 0.18 -12.19
N HIS A 91 1.29 0.31 -10.85
CA HIS A 91 0.19 0.04 -9.94
C HIS A 91 0.17 1.07 -8.80
N ILE A 92 -1.03 1.46 -8.37
CA ILE A 92 -1.24 2.39 -7.26
C ILE A 92 -2.21 1.76 -6.27
N CYS A 93 -1.86 1.77 -4.99
CA CYS A 93 -2.72 1.33 -3.91
C CYS A 93 -2.84 2.46 -2.87
N LEU A 94 -4.03 3.05 -2.78
CA LEU A 94 -4.33 4.13 -1.83
C LEU A 94 -5.05 3.58 -0.61
N THR A 95 -4.45 3.71 0.57
CA THR A 95 -5.02 3.22 1.83
C THR A 95 -5.76 4.35 2.55
N TYR A 96 -7.08 4.25 2.63
CA TYR A 96 -7.88 5.27 3.30
C TYR A 96 -7.54 5.36 4.79
N THR A 97 -7.30 6.59 5.26
CA THR A 97 -7.08 6.91 6.66
C THR A 97 -8.16 7.88 7.14
N PRO A 98 -8.97 7.50 8.15
CA PRO A 98 -10.00 8.40 8.70
C PRO A 98 -9.42 9.75 9.17
N GLY A 99 -10.14 10.83 8.89
CA GLY A 99 -9.72 12.20 9.22
C GLY A 99 -9.01 12.95 8.09
N PHE A 100 -8.76 12.30 6.94
CA PHE A 100 -8.13 12.89 5.75
C PHE A 100 -9.03 12.76 4.51
N GLN A 101 -10.35 12.87 4.70
CA GLN A 101 -11.35 12.62 3.67
C GLN A 101 -11.10 13.45 2.40
N ASP A 102 -10.90 14.76 2.54
CA ASP A 102 -10.77 15.68 1.40
C ASP A 102 -9.49 15.41 0.60
N ASP A 103 -8.34 15.27 1.28
CA ASP A 103 -7.06 14.96 0.63
C ASP A 103 -7.10 13.59 -0.06
N PHE A 104 -7.78 12.61 0.56
CA PHE A 104 -7.93 11.28 0.00
C PHE A 104 -8.81 11.29 -1.26
N LEU A 105 -9.92 12.04 -1.24
CA LEU A 105 -10.76 12.24 -2.42
C LEU A 105 -9.96 12.85 -3.57
N MET A 106 -9.16 13.88 -3.29
CA MET A 106 -8.31 14.52 -4.29
C MET A 106 -7.27 13.54 -4.85
N SER A 107 -6.63 12.74 -4.00
CA SER A 107 -5.65 11.74 -4.44
C SER A 107 -6.29 10.63 -5.29
N MET A 108 -7.49 10.19 -4.90
CA MET A 108 -8.27 9.21 -5.66
C MET A 108 -8.69 9.78 -7.02
N ALA A 109 -9.12 11.04 -7.07
CA ALA A 109 -9.45 11.73 -8.31
C ALA A 109 -8.21 11.91 -9.21
N ALA A 110 -7.05 12.26 -8.66
CA ALA A 110 -5.80 12.35 -9.42
C ALA A 110 -5.44 11.01 -10.09
N CYS A 111 -5.78 9.88 -9.45
CA CYS A 111 -5.52 8.55 -9.97
C CYS A 111 -6.65 7.98 -10.87
N MET A 112 -7.72 8.74 -11.14
CA MET A 112 -8.94 8.22 -11.79
C MET A 112 -8.70 7.62 -13.17
N ALA A 113 -7.76 8.19 -13.94
CA ALA A 113 -7.42 7.76 -15.29
C ALA A 113 -6.34 6.66 -15.30
N HIS A 114 -5.71 6.38 -14.16
CA HIS A 114 -4.66 5.37 -14.08
C HIS A 114 -5.30 3.97 -14.08
N PRO A 115 -4.92 3.07 -15.01
CA PRO A 115 -5.66 1.83 -15.28
C PRO A 115 -5.52 0.77 -14.18
N SER A 116 -4.54 0.93 -13.29
CA SER A 116 -4.28 -0.02 -12.21
C SER A 116 -4.16 0.67 -10.86
N THR A 117 -5.26 1.32 -10.48
CA THR A 117 -5.43 1.92 -9.16
C THR A 117 -6.39 1.07 -8.34
N ALA A 118 -6.00 0.74 -7.11
CA ALA A 118 -6.82 0.05 -6.13
C ALA A 118 -6.95 0.92 -4.87
N ILE A 119 -8.09 0.82 -4.21
CA ILE A 119 -8.35 1.47 -2.93
C ILE A 119 -8.28 0.42 -1.84
N CYS A 120 -7.60 0.70 -0.75
CA CYS A 120 -7.43 -0.21 0.38
C CYS A 120 -8.09 0.37 1.62
N TYR A 121 -8.88 -0.45 2.29
CA TYR A 121 -9.38 -0.20 3.62
C TYR A 121 -8.81 -1.25 4.57
N GLN A 122 -8.00 -0.78 5.51
CA GLN A 122 -7.55 -1.59 6.63
C GLN A 122 -8.64 -1.56 7.68
N VAL A 123 -9.26 -2.70 7.96
CA VAL A 123 -10.28 -2.83 9.01
C VAL A 123 -9.54 -2.86 10.35
N PRO A 124 -9.65 -1.84 11.23
CA PRO A 124 -9.19 -1.93 12.61
C PRO A 124 -10.20 -2.70 13.49
N ALA A 125 -9.81 -3.03 14.72
CA ALA A 125 -10.68 -3.74 15.66
C ALA A 125 -11.96 -2.96 16.02
N THR A 126 -11.90 -1.64 15.93
CA THR A 126 -13.06 -0.75 16.05
C THR A 126 -13.05 0.22 14.89
N PHE A 127 -14.08 0.17 14.05
CA PHE A 127 -14.22 1.04 12.89
C PHE A 127 -15.62 1.65 12.81
N ASN A 128 -15.69 2.83 12.20
CA ASN A 128 -16.94 3.49 11.92
C ASN A 128 -17.49 3.00 10.57
N LEU A 129 -18.76 2.59 10.57
CA LEU A 129 -19.44 2.19 9.34
C LEU A 129 -19.72 3.37 8.41
N GLU A 130 -19.97 4.55 8.98
CA GLU A 130 -20.27 5.75 8.18
C GLU A 130 -19.08 6.14 7.31
N ASP A 131 -17.86 6.11 7.86
CA ASP A 131 -16.63 6.36 7.11
C ASP A 131 -16.42 5.35 5.98
N LEU A 132 -16.74 4.07 6.24
CA LEU A 132 -16.60 3.02 5.24
C LEU A 132 -17.67 3.12 4.14
N ILE A 133 -18.90 3.45 4.49
CA ILE A 133 -19.98 3.72 3.52
C ILE A 133 -19.63 4.96 2.69
N TRP A 134 -19.13 6.01 3.33
CA TRP A 134 -18.67 7.22 2.65
C TRP A 134 -17.58 6.86 1.63
N LEU A 135 -16.56 6.10 2.04
CA LEU A 135 -15.49 5.67 1.14
C LEU A 135 -16.05 4.93 -0.09
N ALA A 136 -16.94 3.96 0.14
CA ALA A 136 -17.51 3.15 -0.93
C ALA A 136 -18.38 3.97 -1.90
N LYS A 137 -19.16 4.94 -1.41
CA LYS A 137 -19.93 5.87 -2.24
C LYS A 137 -19.02 6.79 -3.05
N SER A 138 -18.00 7.37 -2.41
CA SER A 138 -17.01 8.22 -3.07
C SER A 138 -16.27 7.49 -4.19
N MET A 139 -15.93 6.21 -3.98
CA MET A 139 -15.36 5.37 -5.03
C MET A 139 -16.32 5.20 -6.21
N ALA A 140 -17.59 4.91 -5.94
CA ALA A 140 -18.61 4.74 -6.98
C ALA A 140 -18.82 6.01 -7.82
N GLU A 141 -18.69 7.18 -7.19
CA GLU A 141 -18.80 8.49 -7.85
C GLU A 141 -17.55 8.82 -8.69
N ILE A 142 -16.34 8.57 -8.17
CA ILE A 142 -15.08 8.92 -8.86
C ILE A 142 -14.74 7.93 -9.96
N ASN A 143 -14.66 6.64 -9.62
CA ASN A 143 -14.41 5.58 -10.58
C ASN A 143 -14.92 4.24 -10.02
N PRO A 144 -16.11 3.77 -10.44
CA PRO A 144 -16.71 2.53 -9.93
C PRO A 144 -15.94 1.27 -10.36
N SER A 145 -14.92 1.41 -11.23
CA SER A 145 -14.06 0.30 -11.65
C SER A 145 -12.91 0.06 -10.68
N PHE A 146 -12.64 0.97 -9.75
CA PHE A 146 -11.62 0.76 -8.72
C PHE A 146 -11.98 -0.44 -7.84
N PRO A 147 -11.10 -1.45 -7.72
CA PRO A 147 -11.28 -2.51 -6.75
C PRO A 147 -11.07 -1.95 -5.33
N LEU A 148 -11.96 -2.33 -4.42
CA LEU A 148 -11.80 -2.11 -2.98
C LEU A 148 -11.13 -3.34 -2.36
N ILE A 149 -9.93 -3.15 -1.83
CA ILE A 149 -9.23 -4.12 -1.01
C ILE A 149 -9.67 -3.93 0.44
N ILE A 150 -10.22 -4.99 1.04
CA ILE A 150 -10.49 -5.06 2.48
C ILE A 150 -9.44 -5.98 3.09
N GLN A 151 -8.67 -5.47 4.04
CA GLN A 151 -7.68 -6.27 4.75
C GLN A 151 -7.73 -6.02 6.25
N PRO A 152 -7.36 -6.99 7.10
CA PRO A 152 -7.15 -6.74 8.52
C PRO A 152 -6.05 -5.68 8.71
N ALA A 153 -6.25 -4.75 9.65
CA ALA A 153 -5.17 -3.88 10.09
C ALA A 153 -4.06 -4.71 10.76
N THR A 154 -2.81 -4.39 10.45
CA THR A 154 -1.63 -5.05 11.03
C THR A 154 -1.26 -4.42 12.38
N PRO A 155 -0.91 -5.20 13.40
CA PRO A 155 -0.38 -4.66 14.66
C PRO A 155 0.90 -3.86 14.41
N PHE A 156 0.95 -2.61 14.87
CA PHE A 156 2.20 -1.85 14.98
C PHE A 156 2.58 -1.73 16.46
N SER A 157 3.88 -1.84 16.76
CA SER A 157 4.49 -1.96 18.10
C SER A 157 3.65 -1.41 19.26
N GLY A 158 3.19 -2.29 20.15
CA GLY A 158 2.42 -1.92 21.35
C GLY A 158 0.90 -1.90 21.19
N ARG A 159 0.36 -2.20 20.00
CA ARG A 159 -1.08 -2.28 19.76
C ARG A 159 -1.49 -3.67 19.26
N PRO A 160 -2.01 -4.55 20.13
CA PRO A 160 -2.50 -5.87 19.73
C PRO A 160 -3.85 -5.72 19.05
N TYR A 161 -3.89 -5.31 17.78
CA TYR A 161 -5.16 -5.22 17.06
C TYR A 161 -5.10 -6.04 15.80
N LYS A 162 -5.66 -7.24 15.89
CA LYS A 162 -6.03 -8.08 14.75
C LYS A 162 -7.56 -8.04 14.66
N SER A 163 -8.08 -7.56 13.54
CA SER A 163 -9.52 -7.55 13.30
C SER A 163 -10.04 -8.97 13.21
N LYS A 164 -11.24 -9.20 13.76
CA LYS A 164 -11.82 -10.53 13.77
C LYS A 164 -12.47 -10.78 12.41
N VAL A 165 -12.59 -12.06 12.03
CA VAL A 165 -13.28 -12.45 10.78
C VAL A 165 -14.69 -11.83 10.66
N PRO A 166 -15.52 -11.76 11.73
CA PRO A 166 -16.81 -11.06 11.66
C PRO A 166 -16.71 -9.58 11.29
N ASP A 167 -15.64 -8.88 11.69
CA ASP A 167 -15.43 -7.46 11.38
C ASP A 167 -15.12 -7.28 9.89
N ILE A 168 -14.27 -8.15 9.33
CA ILE A 168 -13.97 -8.18 7.89
C ILE A 168 -15.24 -8.47 7.09
N HIS A 169 -16.03 -9.46 7.52
CA HIS A 169 -17.28 -9.81 6.87
C HIS A 169 -18.30 -8.66 6.94
N LYS A 170 -18.41 -7.99 8.08
CA LYS A 170 -19.26 -6.82 8.26
C LYS A 170 -18.84 -5.68 7.33
N ALA A 171 -17.54 -5.40 7.25
CA ALA A 171 -17.02 -4.39 6.32
C ALA A 171 -17.37 -4.73 4.86
N TYR A 172 -17.17 -5.99 4.44
CA TYR A 172 -17.56 -6.47 3.12
C TYR A 172 -19.05 -6.27 2.82
N GLN A 173 -19.93 -6.68 3.73
CA GLN A 173 -21.38 -6.59 3.55
C GLN A 173 -21.87 -5.15 3.40
N VAL A 174 -21.23 -4.21 4.11
CA VAL A 174 -21.63 -2.80 4.11
C VAL A 174 -21.24 -2.08 2.81
N VAL A 175 -20.11 -2.47 2.20
CA VAL A 175 -19.62 -1.81 0.98
C VAL A 175 -20.08 -2.47 -0.31
N SER A 176 -20.43 -3.77 -0.28
CA SER A 176 -20.84 -4.53 -1.47
C SER A 176 -22.00 -3.95 -2.28
N PRO A 177 -22.94 -3.16 -1.73
CA PRO A 177 -23.95 -2.49 -2.54
C PRO A 177 -23.41 -1.33 -3.40
N TYR A 178 -22.21 -0.81 -3.11
CA TYR A 178 -21.68 0.43 -3.71
C TYR A 178 -20.50 0.21 -4.65
N VAL A 179 -19.71 -0.85 -4.44
CA VAL A 179 -18.49 -1.11 -5.24
C VAL A 179 -18.63 -2.38 -6.09
N ASN A 180 -18.11 -2.32 -7.31
CA ASN A 180 -18.23 -3.42 -8.28
C ASN A 180 -17.31 -4.59 -7.98
N THR A 181 -16.10 -4.31 -7.46
CA THR A 181 -15.09 -5.32 -7.18
C THR A 181 -14.56 -5.16 -5.76
N ILE A 182 -14.62 -6.24 -4.99
CA ILE A 182 -14.06 -6.31 -3.64
C ILE A 182 -13.06 -7.46 -3.57
N TRP A 183 -11.87 -7.18 -3.08
CA TRP A 183 -10.86 -8.19 -2.76
C TRP A 183 -10.65 -8.23 -1.25
N VAL A 184 -10.86 -9.40 -0.64
CA VAL A 184 -10.51 -9.61 0.76
C VAL A 184 -9.10 -10.18 0.81
N ARG A 185 -8.14 -9.41 1.32
CA ARG A 185 -6.73 -9.80 1.36
C ARG A 185 -6.30 -10.06 2.80
N PRO A 186 -5.72 -11.24 3.11
CA PRO A 186 -5.07 -11.45 4.39
C PRO A 186 -3.70 -10.75 4.43
N ASP A 187 -3.24 -10.38 5.63
CA ASP A 187 -1.85 -10.01 5.84
C ASP A 187 -0.98 -11.28 5.85
N ILE A 188 -0.49 -11.67 4.67
CA ILE A 188 0.31 -12.87 4.47
C ILE A 188 1.64 -12.78 5.25
N SER A 189 2.26 -11.61 5.32
CA SER A 189 3.54 -11.45 6.03
C SER A 189 3.38 -11.73 7.52
N HIS A 190 2.29 -11.25 8.12
CA HIS A 190 1.96 -11.58 9.50
C HIS A 190 1.52 -13.04 9.67
N LEU A 191 0.70 -13.60 8.76
CA LEU A 191 0.30 -15.01 8.82
C LEU A 191 1.49 -15.97 8.71
N LEU A 192 2.45 -15.70 7.82
CA LEU A 192 3.64 -16.53 7.69
C LEU A 192 4.55 -16.42 8.90
N HIS A 193 4.62 -15.25 9.54
CA HIS A 193 5.31 -15.09 10.82
C HIS A 193 4.61 -15.88 11.95
N ASP A 194 3.28 -15.89 12.02
CA ASP A 194 2.54 -16.68 13.01
C ASP A 194 2.68 -18.20 12.78
N LEU A 195 2.89 -18.65 11.54
CA LEU A 195 2.99 -20.06 11.16
C LEU A 195 4.40 -20.65 11.30
N TRP A 196 5.44 -19.81 11.20
CA TRP A 196 6.85 -20.24 11.21
C TRP A 196 7.70 -19.56 12.29
N GLY A 197 7.07 -18.78 13.19
CA GLY A 197 7.70 -18.13 14.34
C GLY A 197 7.56 -18.91 15.64
#